data_AF-A0A961PM33-F1
#
_entry.id   AF-A0A961PM33-F1
#
_cell.length_a   1.000
_cell.length_b   1.000
_cell.length_c   1.000
_cell.angle_alpha   90.00
_cell.angle_beta   90.00
_cell.angle_gamma   90.00
#
_symmetry.space_group_name_H-M   'P 1'
#
loop_
_entity.id
_entity.type
_entity.pdbx_description
1 polymer ?
#
loop_
_entity_poly.entity_id
_entity_poly.type
_entity_poly.pdbx_seq_one_letter_code
_entity_poly.pdbx_strand_id
1 'polypeptide(L)'
;LRARYQAATAGYDAVLIPTAPTLPERIDTLLADPAYFAAFNLKTLRNTRIGNLLGLCALTLPTGVPMTGVMMMARPGDEARLLRLGAAAERALKA
;
A
#
# COMPACT_ATOMS: atom_id res chain seq x y z
N LEU A 1 -0.01 -3.47 19.47
CA LEU A 1 -0.63 -3.30 18.13
C LEU A 1 -0.23 -4.42 17.15
N ARG A 2 1.06 -4.67 16.93
CA ARG A 2 1.57 -5.68 15.99
C ARG A 2 1.01 -7.10 16.21
N ALA A 3 1.12 -7.64 17.43
CA ALA A 3 0.62 -8.98 17.76
C ALA A 3 -0.89 -9.13 17.50
N ARG A 4 -1.70 -8.11 17.84
CA ARG A 4 -3.14 -8.10 17.58
C ARG A 4 -3.46 -8.13 16.09
N TYR A 5 -2.73 -7.37 15.27
CA TYR A 5 -2.90 -7.41 13.82
C TYR A 5 -2.52 -8.77 13.25
N GLN A 6 -1.35 -9.30 13.63
CA GLN A 6 -0.88 -10.61 13.17
C GLN A 6 -1.89 -11.73 13.52
N ALA A 7 -2.45 -11.71 14.73
CA ALA A 7 -3.50 -12.65 15.13
C ALA A 7 -4.77 -12.49 14.28
N ALA A 8 -5.21 -11.26 14.05
CA ALA A 8 -6.41 -10.97 13.25
C ALA A 8 -6.26 -11.37 11.77
N THR A 9 -5.04 -11.33 11.23
CA THR A 9 -4.76 -11.63 9.82
C THR A 9 -4.13 -13.01 9.59
N ALA A 10 -3.97 -13.83 10.64
CA ALA A 10 -3.25 -15.10 10.57
C ALA A 10 -3.87 -16.11 9.58
N GLY A 11 -5.18 -16.02 9.33
CA GLY A 11 -5.90 -16.87 8.40
C GLY A 11 -5.80 -16.47 6.92
N TYR A 12 -5.09 -15.39 6.59
CA TYR A 12 -4.99 -14.86 5.23
C TYR A 12 -3.56 -14.90 4.72
N ASP A 13 -3.39 -15.09 3.41
CA ASP A 13 -2.06 -15.07 2.80
C ASP A 13 -1.47 -13.66 2.72
N ALA A 14 -2.32 -12.67 2.45
CA ALA A 14 -2.02 -11.24 2.45
C ALA A 14 -3.28 -10.42 2.72
N VAL A 15 -3.11 -9.19 3.21
CA VAL A 15 -4.18 -8.19 3.33
C VAL A 15 -4.02 -7.17 2.20
N LEU A 16 -5.09 -6.92 1.44
CA LEU A 16 -5.09 -6.03 0.29
C LEU A 16 -5.80 -4.71 0.61
N ILE A 17 -5.19 -3.60 0.23
CA ILE A 17 -5.79 -2.25 0.27
C ILE A 17 -5.29 -1.42 -0.92
N PRO A 18 -5.99 -0.35 -1.33
CA PRO A 18 -5.41 0.63 -2.25
C PRO A 18 -4.10 1.17 -1.69
N THR A 19 -3.06 1.33 -2.52
CA THR A 19 -1.75 1.82 -2.06
C THR A 19 -1.84 3.23 -1.51
N ALA A 20 -2.52 4.12 -2.25
CA ALA A 20 -2.84 5.48 -1.82
C ALA A 20 -4.36 5.68 -1.85
N PRO A 21 -4.94 6.45 -0.93
CA PRO A 21 -6.37 6.72 -0.89
C PRO A 21 -6.82 7.85 -1.84
N THR A 22 -5.89 8.41 -2.62
CA THR A 22 -6.12 9.51 -3.57
C THR A 22 -5.31 9.29 -4.83
N LEU A 23 -5.75 9.92 -5.93
CA LEU A 23 -4.91 10.11 -7.11
C LEU A 23 -3.82 11.16 -6.82
N PRO A 24 -2.74 11.20 -7.61
CA PRO A 24 -1.73 12.25 -7.53
C PRO A 24 -2.32 13.64 -7.76
N GLU A 25 -1.84 14.62 -7.00
CA GLU A 25 -2.19 16.03 -7.19
C GLU A 25 -1.19 16.70 -8.13
N ARG A 26 -1.60 17.82 -8.74
CA ARG A 26 -0.68 18.63 -9.54
C ARG A 26 0.44 19.20 -8.68
N ILE A 27 1.67 19.12 -9.18
CA ILE A 27 2.85 19.62 -8.45
C ILE A 27 2.76 21.12 -8.17
N ASP A 28 2.27 21.92 -9.11
CA ASP A 28 2.13 23.38 -8.95
C ASP A 28 1.22 23.72 -7.76
N THR A 29 0.11 23.00 -7.62
CA THR A 29 -0.85 23.16 -6.52
C THR A 29 -0.24 22.80 -5.18
N LEU A 30 0.55 21.72 -5.14
CA LEU A 30 1.25 21.29 -3.94
C LEU A 30 2.32 22.30 -3.50
N LEU A 31 3.07 22.88 -4.43
CA LEU A 31 4.15 23.81 -4.11
C LEU A 31 3.67 25.22 -3.74
N ALA A 32 2.45 25.58 -4.12
CA ALA A 32 1.86 26.88 -3.83
C ALA A 32 1.49 27.08 -2.34
N ASP A 33 1.18 25.99 -1.61
CA ASP A 33 0.75 26.05 -0.21
C ASP A 33 1.37 24.91 0.62
N PRO A 34 2.33 25.22 1.52
CA PRO A 34 2.95 24.24 2.41
C PRO A 34 1.97 23.50 3.35
N ALA A 35 0.90 24.17 3.80
CA ALA A 35 -0.09 23.55 4.68
C ALA A 35 -0.95 22.55 3.89
N TYR A 36 -1.34 22.92 2.66
CA TYR A 36 -2.00 22.01 1.74
C TYR A 36 -1.11 20.81 1.38
N PHE A 37 0.17 21.04 1.09
CA PHE A 37 1.15 19.96 0.87
C PHE A 37 1.20 19.00 2.05
N ALA A 38 1.33 19.52 3.28
CA ALA A 38 1.40 18.69 4.48
C ALA A 38 0.13 17.83 4.66
N ALA A 39 -1.06 18.43 4.48
CA ALA A 39 -2.33 17.72 4.56
C ALA A 39 -2.46 16.63 3.48
N PHE A 40 -2.11 16.95 2.23
CA PHE A 40 -2.16 16.02 1.12
C PHE A 40 -1.16 14.87 1.30
N ASN A 41 0.07 15.16 1.72
CA ASN A 41 1.09 14.15 1.99
C ASN A 41 0.65 13.16 3.09
N LEU A 42 0.05 13.64 4.18
CA LEU A 42 -0.50 12.77 5.22
C LEU A 42 -1.59 11.84 4.67
N LYS A 43 -2.44 12.33 3.76
CA LYS A 43 -3.46 11.54 3.09
C LYS A 43 -2.82 10.49 2.17
N THR A 44 -1.87 10.87 1.32
CA THR A 44 -1.13 9.96 0.42
C THR A 44 -0.47 8.80 1.18
N LEU A 45 0.14 9.08 2.32
CA LEU A 45 0.86 8.09 3.13
C LEU A 45 -0.05 7.23 4.02
N ARG A 46 -1.36 7.54 4.13
CA ARG A 46 -2.25 6.91 5.12
C ARG A 46 -2.18 5.40 5.14
N ASN A 47 -2.18 4.77 3.97
CA ASN A 47 -2.25 3.32 3.84
C ASN A 47 -0.86 2.67 3.91
N THR A 48 0.16 3.23 3.26
CA THR A 48 1.55 2.71 3.30
C THR A 48 2.15 2.75 4.70
N ARG A 49 1.73 3.72 5.54
CA ARG A 49 2.09 3.81 6.96
C ARG A 49 1.71 2.58 7.78
N ILE A 50 0.70 1.81 7.36
CA ILE A 50 0.28 0.58 8.05
C ILE A 50 1.44 -0.42 8.09
N GLY A 51 2.11 -0.64 6.95
CA GLY A 51 3.27 -1.53 6.85
C GLY A 51 4.42 -1.09 7.77
N ASN A 52 4.75 0.21 7.75
CA ASN A 52 5.81 0.78 8.58
C ASN A 52 5.53 0.62 10.09
N LEU A 53 4.31 0.96 10.53
CA LEU A 53 3.93 0.90 11.95
C LEU A 53 3.88 -0.56 12.44
N LEU A 54 3.31 -1.44 11.63
CA LEU A 54 3.07 -2.83 12.00
C LEU A 54 4.27 -3.76 11.74
N GLY A 55 5.30 -3.28 11.04
CA GLY A 55 6.49 -4.06 10.69
C GLY A 55 6.20 -5.15 9.66
N LEU A 56 5.27 -4.91 8.74
CA LEU A 56 4.86 -5.87 7.70
C LEU A 56 5.77 -5.74 6.48
N CYS A 57 5.88 -6.81 5.70
CA CYS A 57 6.34 -6.68 4.33
C CYS A 57 5.15 -6.30 3.43
N ALA A 58 5.38 -5.43 2.44
CA ALA A 58 4.32 -4.93 1.56
C ALA A 58 4.82 -4.82 0.12
N LEU A 59 3.94 -5.10 -0.83
CA LEU A 59 4.18 -5.04 -2.27
C LEU A 59 3.04 -4.25 -2.91
N THR A 60 3.35 -3.28 -3.77
CA THR A 60 2.34 -2.58 -4.58
C THR A 60 2.41 -3.06 -6.02
N LEU A 61 1.26 -3.37 -6.59
CA LEU A 61 1.10 -3.71 -8.01
C LEU A 61 0.27 -2.65 -8.74
N PRO A 62 0.56 -2.38 -10.02
CA PRO A 62 -0.32 -1.60 -10.88
C PRO A 62 -1.62 -2.38 -11.15
N THR A 63 -2.73 -1.66 -11.34
CA THR A 63 -4.07 -2.26 -11.53
C THR A 63 -4.58 -2.18 -12.97
N GLY A 64 -3.80 -1.60 -13.89
CA GLY A 64 -4.24 -1.23 -15.24
C GLY A 64 -5.05 0.08 -15.30
N VAL A 65 -5.48 0.63 -14.16
CA VAL A 65 -6.09 1.96 -14.09
C VAL A 65 -5.02 3.00 -13.77
N PRO A 66 -4.86 4.06 -14.59
CA PRO A 66 -3.82 5.06 -14.42
C PRO A 66 -3.73 5.61 -12.99
N MET A 67 -2.50 5.68 -12.47
CA MET A 67 -2.18 6.27 -11.16
C MET A 67 -2.82 5.56 -9.96
N THR A 68 -3.30 4.33 -10.12
CA THR A 68 -3.81 3.53 -9.01
C THR A 68 -2.96 2.27 -8.79
N GLY A 69 -2.83 1.88 -7.53
CA GLY A 69 -2.08 0.69 -7.13
C GLY A 69 -2.85 -0.08 -6.07
N VAL A 70 -2.65 -1.40 -6.07
CA VAL A 70 -3.10 -2.28 -4.98
C VAL A 70 -1.90 -2.73 -4.18
N MET A 71 -1.94 -2.49 -2.87
CA MET A 71 -0.91 -2.91 -1.94
C MET A 71 -1.34 -4.20 -1.25
N MET A 72 -0.44 -5.18 -1.27
CA MET A 72 -0.55 -6.48 -0.62
C MET A 72 0.41 -6.50 0.56
N MET A 73 -0.09 -6.77 1.77
CA MET A 73 0.71 -6.81 3.00
C MET A 73 0.74 -8.22 3.59
N ALA A 74 1.93 -8.70 3.94
CA ALA A 74 2.14 -9.99 4.60
C ALA A 74 2.96 -9.85 5.89
N ARG A 75 3.17 -10.96 6.58
CA ARG A 75 3.89 -10.98 7.88
C ARG A 75 5.35 -10.56 7.70
N PRO A 76 6.00 -10.02 8.75
CA PRO A 76 7.43 -9.73 8.71
C PRO A 76 8.22 -10.99 8.28
N GLY A 77 9.14 -10.86 7.33
CA GLY A 77 9.98 -11.98 6.86
C GLY A 77 9.37 -12.88 5.77
N ASP A 78 8.12 -12.61 5.33
CA ASP A 78 7.45 -13.39 4.28
C ASP A 78 7.64 -12.80 2.86
N GLU A 79 8.66 -11.97 2.61
CA GLU A 79 8.87 -11.25 1.34
C GLU A 79 8.89 -12.18 0.12
N ALA A 80 9.62 -13.29 0.18
CA ALA A 80 9.69 -14.25 -0.93
C ALA A 80 8.32 -14.85 -1.25
N ARG A 81 7.52 -15.16 -0.22
CA ARG A 81 6.15 -15.64 -0.38
C ARG A 81 5.24 -14.55 -0.96
N LEU A 82 5.37 -13.32 -0.47
CA LEU A 82 4.62 -12.16 -0.95
C LEU A 82 4.92 -11.86 -2.42
N LEU A 83 6.19 -11.94 -2.85
CA LEU A 83 6.58 -11.75 -4.25
C LEU A 83 5.99 -12.82 -5.17
N ARG A 84 5.96 -14.10 -4.75
CA ARG A 84 5.29 -15.16 -5.53
C ARG A 84 3.79 -14.88 -5.68
N LEU A 85 3.14 -14.44 -4.60
CA LEU A 85 1.73 -14.06 -4.64
C LEU A 85 1.52 -12.84 -5.53
N GLY A 86 2.41 -11.86 -5.46
CA GLY A 86 2.41 -10.67 -6.29
C GLY A 86 2.50 -10.98 -7.78
N ALA A 87 3.42 -11.86 -8.19
CA ALA A 87 3.55 -12.30 -9.57
C ALA A 87 2.27 -13.00 -10.08
N ALA A 88 1.55 -13.72 -9.22
CA ALA A 88 0.27 -14.30 -9.57
C ALA A 88 -0.84 -13.24 -9.71
N ALA A 89 -0.89 -12.28 -8.79
CA ALA A 89 -1.87 -11.19 -8.80
C ALA A 89 -1.66 -10.25 -10.01
N GLU A 90 -0.41 -9.94 -10.37
CA GLU A 90 -0.08 -9.12 -11.54
C GLU A 90 -0.66 -9.69 -12.84
N ARG A 91 -0.52 -11.01 -13.06
CA ARG A 91 -1.13 -11.70 -14.20
C ARG A 91 -2.67 -11.58 -14.23
N ALA A 92 -3.30 -11.55 -13.07
CA ALA A 92 -4.76 -11.40 -12.97
C ALA A 92 -5.21 -9.96 -13.25
N LEU A 93 -4.40 -8.97 -12.86
CA LEU A 93 -4.68 -7.55 -13.08
C LEU A 93 -4.51 -7.14 -14.56
N LYS A 94 -3.79 -7.94 -15.36
CA LYS A 94 -3.48 -7.64 -16.78
C LYS A 94 -2.82 -6.27 -16.96
N ALA A 95 -2.10 -5.83 -15.94
CA ALA A 95 -1.30 -4.62 -15.94
C ALA A 95 0.08 -4.87 -16.53
#